data_AF-A0A7L2TE03-F1
#
_entry.id   AF-A0A7L2TE03-F1
#
_cell.length_a   1.000
_cell.length_b   1.000
_cell.length_c   1.000
_cell.angle_alpha   90.00
_cell.angle_beta   90.00
_cell.angle_gamma   90.00
#
_symmetry.space_group_name_H-M   'P 1'
#
loop_
_entity.id
_entity.type
_entity.pdbx_description
1 polymer ?
#
loop_
_entity_poly.entity_id
_entity_poly.type
_entity_poly.pdbx_seq_one_letter_code
_entity_poly.pdbx_strand_id
1 'polypeptide(L)'
;LALQTDQQAEARAFLSEEMIAEFKAAFDMFDADGGGDISTKELGTVMRMLGQNPTKEELDAIIEEVDEDGSGTIDFEEFLVMMVRQM
;
A
#
# COMPACT_ATOMS: atom_id res chain seq x y z
N LEU A 1 -7.04 17.25 -11.60
CA LEU A 1 -7.68 16.15 -10.86
C LEU A 1 -6.80 14.94 -11.10
N ALA A 2 -6.20 14.35 -10.07
CA ALA A 2 -5.62 13.02 -10.22
C ALA A 2 -6.77 12.10 -10.65
N LEU A 3 -6.63 11.46 -11.81
CA LEU A 3 -7.61 10.49 -12.29
C LEU A 3 -7.32 9.22 -11.48
N GLN A 4 -8.18 8.92 -10.50
CA GLN A 4 -8.19 7.58 -9.90
C GLN A 4 -8.35 6.56 -11.03
N THR A 5 -7.50 5.54 -11.02
CA THR A 5 -7.56 4.45 -11.99
C THR A 5 -8.83 3.62 -11.78
N ASP A 6 -9.25 2.88 -12.80
CA ASP A 6 -10.41 1.99 -12.68
C ASP A 6 -10.21 0.98 -11.53
N GLN A 7 -8.98 0.49 -11.31
CA GLN A 7 -8.66 -0.43 -10.22
C GLN A 7 -8.81 0.19 -8.83
N GLN A 8 -8.31 1.41 -8.61
CA GLN A 8 -8.45 2.10 -7.33
C GLN A 8 -9.93 2.36 -6.99
N ALA A 9 -10.72 2.78 -7.99
CA ALA A 9 -12.14 2.99 -7.81
C ALA A 9 -12.90 1.69 -7.49
N GLU A 10 -12.57 0.59 -8.18
CA GLU A 10 -13.16 -0.73 -7.93
C GLU A 10 -12.78 -1.28 -6.55
N ALA A 11 -11.50 -1.17 -6.15
CA ALA A 11 -11.04 -1.59 -4.84
C ALA A 11 -11.79 -0.85 -3.72
N ARG A 12 -11.90 0.48 -3.83
CA ARG A 12 -12.62 1.29 -2.85
C ARG A 12 -14.12 0.99 -2.81
N ALA A 13 -14.73 0.67 -3.95
CA ALA A 13 -16.14 0.28 -4.02
C ALA A 13 -16.41 -1.12 -3.46
N PHE A 14 -15.40 -2.00 -3.47
CA PHE A 14 -15.49 -3.35 -2.90
C PHE A 14 -15.39 -3.38 -1.38
N LEU A 15 -14.73 -2.39 -0.79
CA LEU A 15 -14.47 -2.29 0.65
C LEU A 15 -15.57 -1.52 1.38
N SER A 16 -15.86 -1.93 2.62
CA SER A 16 -16.73 -1.14 3.52
C SER A 16 -15.96 0.02 4.17
N GLU A 17 -16.66 1.06 4.62
CA GLU A 17 -16.00 2.18 5.33
C GLU A 17 -15.24 1.72 6.59
N GLU A 18 -15.73 0.69 7.28
CA GLU A 18 -15.06 0.11 8.45
C GLU A 18 -13.72 -0.54 8.04
N MET A 19 -13.73 -1.33 6.97
CA MET A 19 -12.54 -1.99 6.45
C MET A 19 -11.53 -0.99 5.89
N ILE A 20 -11.99 0.07 5.22
CA ILE A 20 -11.14 1.18 4.77
C ILE A 20 -10.49 1.86 5.98
N ALA A 21 -11.21 2.03 7.10
CA ALA A 21 -10.65 2.60 8.32
C ALA A 21 -9.62 1.67 8.98
N GLU A 22 -9.86 0.36 8.99
CA GLU A 22 -8.87 -0.63 9.47
C GLU A 22 -7.60 -0.62 8.61
N PHE A 23 -7.76 -0.59 7.29
CA PHE A 23 -6.65 -0.49 6.35
C PHE A 23 -5.92 0.84 6.45
N LYS A 24 -6.63 1.92 6.77
CA LYS A 24 -5.98 3.20 7.05
C LYS A 24 -5.13 3.14 8.32
N ALA A 25 -5.64 2.53 9.39
CA ALA A 25 -4.85 2.35 10.61
C ALA A 25 -3.62 1.45 10.37
N ALA A 26 -3.75 0.42 9.53
CA ALA A 26 -2.62 -0.39 9.11
C ALA A 26 -1.62 0.45 8.28
N PHE A 27 -2.09 1.19 7.27
CA PHE A 27 -1.28 2.08 6.43
C PHE A 27 -0.47 3.07 7.27
N ASP A 28 -1.11 3.72 8.26
CA ASP A 28 -0.45 4.67 9.16
C ASP A 28 0.61 3.99 10.07
N MET A 29 0.58 2.66 10.20
CA MET A 29 1.64 1.89 10.87
C MET A 29 2.84 1.61 9.95
N PHE A 30 2.62 1.59 8.63
CA PHE A 30 3.68 1.49 7.62
C PHE A 30 4.31 2.86 7.35
N ASP A 31 3.51 3.91 7.13
CA ASP A 31 3.94 5.29 6.92
C ASP A 31 4.49 5.90 8.22
N ALA A 32 5.78 5.66 8.47
CA ALA A 32 6.42 6.00 9.73
C ALA A 32 6.82 7.48 9.79
N ASP A 33 7.03 8.11 8.64
CA ASP A 33 7.37 9.53 8.55
C ASP A 33 6.16 10.46 8.37
N GLY A 34 4.98 9.89 8.08
CA GLY A 34 3.72 10.61 7.91
C GLY A 34 3.64 11.34 6.57
N GLY A 35 4.38 10.88 5.57
CA GLY A 35 4.42 11.44 4.22
C GLY A 35 3.11 11.26 3.45
N GLY A 36 2.29 10.29 3.84
CA GLY A 36 1.08 9.89 3.13
C GLY A 36 1.33 8.85 2.04
N ASP A 37 2.53 8.27 2.00
CA ASP A 37 2.96 7.22 1.08
C ASP A 37 3.90 6.24 1.81
N ILE A 38 3.94 4.99 1.36
CA ILE A 38 4.81 3.95 1.93
C ILE A 38 6.00 3.75 1.00
N SER A 39 7.18 4.05 1.50
CA SER A 39 8.42 3.75 0.79
C SER A 39 8.83 2.27 0.93
N THR A 40 9.66 1.80 -0.01
CA THR A 40 10.39 0.51 0.07
C THR A 40 10.99 0.23 1.46
N LYS A 41 11.52 1.28 2.12
CA LYS A 41 12.16 1.17 3.44
C LYS A 41 11.15 0.93 4.56
N GLU A 42 10.01 1.60 4.50
CA GLU A 42 8.94 1.49 5.47
C GLU A 42 8.26 0.13 5.38
N LEU A 43 7.92 -0.29 4.16
CA LEU A 43 7.40 -1.64 3.89
C LEU A 43 8.36 -2.71 4.43
N GLY A 44 9.66 -2.59 4.13
CA GLY A 44 10.68 -3.51 4.63
C GLY A 44 10.85 -3.48 6.15
N THR A 45 10.64 -2.33 6.79
CA THR A 45 10.71 -2.20 8.25
C THR A 45 9.56 -2.95 8.91
N VAL A 46 8.34 -2.76 8.44
CA VAL A 46 7.17 -3.45 9.01
C VAL A 46 7.20 -4.95 8.73
N MET A 47 7.58 -5.38 7.52
CA MET A 47 7.73 -6.81 7.22
C MET A 47 8.72 -7.50 8.15
N ARG A 48 9.82 -6.82 8.50
CA ARG A 48 10.79 -7.28 9.51
C ARG A 48 10.24 -7.33 10.92
N MET A 49 9.40 -6.37 11.29
CA MET A 49 8.69 -6.41 12.58
C MET A 49 7.71 -7.58 12.67
N LEU A 50 7.11 -7.99 11.54
CA LEU A 50 6.25 -9.17 11.43
C LEU A 50 7.04 -10.48 11.33
N GLY A 51 8.38 -10.45 11.43
CA GLY A 51 9.25 -11.62 11.40
C GLY A 51 9.60 -12.11 10.00
N GLN A 52 9.23 -11.39 8.94
CA GLN A 52 9.67 -11.67 7.58
C GLN A 52 10.98 -10.94 7.27
N ASN A 53 11.76 -11.45 6.31
CA ASN A 53 13.06 -10.86 5.98
C ASN A 53 13.18 -10.63 4.47
N PRO A 54 12.33 -9.75 3.90
CA PRO A 54 12.33 -9.51 2.47
C PRO A 54 13.64 -8.87 2.01
N THR A 55 14.07 -9.27 0.83
CA THR A 55 15.15 -8.64 0.07
C THR A 55 14.68 -7.33 -0.53
N LYS A 56 15.63 -6.50 -0.96
CA LYS A 56 15.27 -5.26 -1.65
C LYS A 56 14.53 -5.54 -2.96
N GLU A 57 14.96 -6.55 -3.71
CA GLU A 57 14.31 -6.90 -4.98
C GLU A 57 12.86 -7.37 -4.78
N GLU A 58 12.56 -8.10 -3.70
CA GLU A 58 11.18 -8.48 -3.36
C GLU A 58 10.32 -7.27 -2.99
N LEU A 59 10.86 -6.31 -2.24
CA LEU A 59 10.15 -5.08 -1.88
C LEU A 59 9.89 -4.20 -3.11
N ASP A 60 10.91 -4.04 -3.96
CA ASP A 60 10.81 -3.29 -5.20
C ASP A 60 9.76 -3.94 -6.13
N ALA A 61 9.74 -5.27 -6.23
CA ALA A 61 8.74 -5.99 -7.03
C ALA A 61 7.30 -5.85 -6.49
N ILE A 62 7.12 -5.81 -5.16
CA ILE A 62 5.80 -5.57 -4.56
C ILE A 62 5.31 -4.18 -4.92
N ILE A 63 6.18 -3.17 -4.81
CA ILE A 63 5.84 -1.78 -5.13
C ILE A 63 5.53 -1.65 -6.61
N GLU A 64 6.38 -2.15 -7.50
CA GLU A 64 6.15 -2.11 -8.96
C GLU A 64 4.84 -2.79 -9.40
N GLU A 65 4.29 -3.72 -8.63
CA GLU A 65 3.01 -4.39 -8.96
C GLU A 65 1.77 -3.51 -8.69
N VAL A 66 1.90 -2.52 -7.81
CA VAL A 66 0.78 -1.69 -7.31
C VAL A 66 0.96 -0.19 -7.55
N ASP A 67 2.20 0.26 -7.81
CA ASP A 67 2.58 1.62 -8.16
C ASP A 67 2.11 1.95 -9.59
N GLU A 68 0.85 2.33 -9.73
CA GLU A 68 0.24 2.65 -11.03
C GLU A 68 0.66 4.04 -11.53
N ASP A 69 1.01 4.95 -10.62
CA ASP A 69 1.42 6.31 -10.97
C ASP A 69 2.93 6.47 -11.22
N GLY A 70 3.73 5.45 -10.85
CA GLY A 70 5.17 5.40 -11.06
C GLY A 70 5.95 6.27 -10.08
N SER A 71 5.38 6.56 -8.91
CA SER A 71 6.00 7.34 -7.83
C SER A 71 7.20 6.63 -7.19
N GLY A 72 7.24 5.30 -7.28
CA GLY A 72 8.19 4.45 -6.56
C GLY A 72 7.87 4.29 -5.08
N THR A 73 6.67 4.69 -4.67
CA THR A 73 6.10 4.50 -3.33
C THR A 73 4.67 3.98 -3.47
N ILE A 74 4.01 3.65 -2.36
CA ILE A 74 2.62 3.17 -2.37
C ILE A 74 1.76 4.21 -1.67
N ASP A 75 0.87 4.87 -2.40
CA ASP A 75 -0.12 5.75 -1.79
C ASP A 75 -1.25 4.95 -1.12
N PHE A 76 -2.14 5.64 -0.40
CA PHE A 76 -3.23 4.97 0.28
C PHE A 76 -4.20 4.23 -0.67
N GLU A 77 -4.47 4.77 -1.86
CA GLU A 77 -5.37 4.12 -2.82
C GLU A 77 -4.73 2.88 -3.43
N GLU A 78 -3.44 2.93 -3.75
CA GLU A 78 -2.65 1.78 -4.22
C GLU A 78 -2.54 0.69 -3.14
N PHE A 79 -2.43 1.10 -1.87
CA PHE A 79 -2.47 0.17 -0.74
C PHE A 79 -3.82 -0.57 -0.65
N LEU A 80 -4.95 0.11 -0.91
CA LEU A 80 -6.26 -0.56 -0.93
C LEU A 80 -6.36 -1.58 -2.06
N VAL A 81 -5.84 -1.26 -3.25
CA VAL A 81 -5.77 -2.21 -4.38
C VAL A 81 -4.96 -3.45 -3.99
N MET A 82 -3.80 -3.25 -3.35
CA MET A 82 -2.97 -4.35 -2.85
C MET A 82 -3.74 -5.25 -1.86
N MET A 83 -4.44 -4.65 -0.90
CA MET A 83 -5.18 -5.39 0.11
C MET A 83 -6.37 -6.16 -0.48
N VAL A 84 -7.08 -5.59 -1.46
CA VAL A 84 -8.17 -6.27 -2.17
C VAL A 84 -7.66 -7.44 -2.99
N ARG A 85 -6.48 -7.33 -3.63
CA ARG A 85 -5.87 -8.43 -4.40
C ARG A 85 -5.44 -9.61 -3.52
N GLN A 86 -5.14 -9.37 -2.24
CA GLN A 86 -4.72 -10.42 -1.30
C GLN A 86 -5.88 -11.06 -0.50
N MET A 87 -7.11 -10.56 -0.64
CA MET A 87 -8.32 -11.18 -0.07
C MET A 87 -8.78 -12.40 -0.89
#